data_AF-A0A7V8AYG1-F1
#
_entry.id   AF-A0A7V8AYG1-F1
#
_cell.length_a   1.000
_cell.length_b   1.000
_cell.length_c   1.000
_cell.angle_alpha   90.00
_cell.angle_beta   90.00
_cell.angle_gamma   90.00
#
_symmetry.space_group_name_H-M   'P 1'
#
loop_
_entity.id
_entity.type
_entity.pdbx_description
1 polymer ?
#
loop_
_entity_poly.entity_id
_entity_poly.type
_entity_poly.pdbx_seq_one_letter_code
_entity_poly.pdbx_strand_id
1 'polypeptide(L)'
;MKLPPHTSSIAAAVFIGIGGFFIGKLTTPDPHDAAEASAPQSRSLRSSSRASYAADHATATTKRSRPDTGRSPTAAEKLKRLESIVRGANALDRNRALLAYIDQLAPADFQAAIDKFRDLGITDSRLSEYAMLLTAWSQVDPTTALAYAQANTRSGFATSTILSTWAATDPDAAIRWAEANHTGTDANPYLAGIIRTLGASDPARPPNCSPACHAVTNAAKPWTPCCPTS
;
A
#
# COMPACT_ATOMS: atom_id res chain seq x y z
N MET A 1 13.00 -52.33 -30.12
CA MET A 1 12.21 -52.56 -28.89
C MET A 1 11.65 -51.23 -28.43
N LYS A 2 10.32 -51.07 -28.46
CA LYS A 2 9.58 -49.85 -28.08
C LYS A 2 9.28 -49.90 -26.58
N LEU A 3 9.62 -48.87 -25.81
CA LEU A 3 9.10 -48.68 -24.45
C LEU A 3 7.75 -47.95 -24.49
N PRO A 4 6.76 -48.33 -23.68
CA PRO A 4 5.51 -47.57 -23.55
C PRO A 4 5.64 -46.38 -22.57
N PRO A 5 4.79 -45.34 -22.71
CA PRO A 5 4.79 -44.18 -21.82
C PRO A 5 4.04 -44.46 -20.49
N HIS A 6 4.65 -44.06 -19.37
CA HIS A 6 3.99 -44.04 -18.07
C HIS A 6 3.22 -42.74 -17.89
N THR A 7 1.89 -42.82 -17.99
CA THR A 7 0.95 -41.82 -17.50
C THR A 7 0.76 -42.05 -15.99
N SER A 8 1.17 -41.10 -15.14
CA SER A 8 0.80 -41.11 -13.72
C SER A 8 0.05 -39.83 -13.37
N SER A 9 -1.18 -40.07 -12.94
CA SER A 9 -2.23 -39.12 -12.60
C SER A 9 -1.91 -38.26 -11.37
N ILE A 10 -2.42 -37.04 -11.43
CA ILE A 10 -2.45 -36.03 -10.37
C ILE A 10 -3.42 -36.49 -9.26
N ALA A 11 -2.95 -36.55 -8.01
CA ALA A 11 -3.81 -36.67 -6.84
C ALA A 11 -3.81 -35.34 -6.08
N ALA A 12 -4.94 -34.63 -6.14
CA ALA A 12 -5.21 -33.44 -5.37
C ALA A 12 -5.59 -33.83 -3.93
N ALA A 13 -4.87 -33.29 -2.93
CA ALA A 13 -5.27 -33.36 -1.53
C ALA A 13 -5.70 -31.96 -1.07
N VAL A 14 -7.00 -31.81 -0.86
CA VAL A 14 -7.66 -30.63 -0.31
C VAL A 14 -7.55 -30.71 1.21
N PHE A 15 -6.85 -29.77 1.84
CA PHE A 15 -6.90 -29.58 3.29
C PHE A 15 -7.86 -28.45 3.63
N ILE A 16 -9.02 -28.81 4.18
CA ILE A 16 -9.96 -27.91 4.83
C ILE A 16 -9.46 -27.69 6.27
N GLY A 17 -8.91 -26.52 6.55
CA GLY A 17 -8.55 -26.09 7.90
C GLY A 17 -9.65 -25.22 8.50
N ILE A 18 -10.37 -25.75 9.49
CA ILE A 18 -11.38 -25.04 10.28
C ILE A 18 -10.66 -24.24 11.37
N GLY A 19 -10.86 -22.91 11.38
CA GLY A 19 -10.36 -22.01 12.41
C GLY A 19 -11.16 -22.12 13.72
N GLY A 20 -10.44 -22.26 14.83
CA GLY A 20 -10.99 -22.21 16.20
C GLY A 20 -11.00 -20.79 16.77
N PHE A 21 -12.12 -20.45 17.40
CA PHE A 21 -12.53 -19.15 17.92
C PHE A 21 -11.99 -18.90 19.35
N PHE A 22 -11.35 -17.75 19.59
CA PHE A 22 -10.98 -17.31 20.94
C PHE A 22 -12.02 -16.32 21.48
N ILE A 23 -12.71 -16.70 22.55
CA ILE A 23 -13.66 -15.86 23.32
C ILE A 23 -12.88 -15.15 24.42
N GLY A 24 -12.62 -13.86 24.26
CA GLY A 24 -12.10 -12.98 25.32
C GLY A 24 -13.26 -12.35 26.09
N LYS A 25 -13.25 -12.49 27.43
CA LYS A 25 -14.26 -11.89 28.32
C LYS A 25 -14.11 -10.37 28.39
N LEU A 26 -15.22 -9.67 28.14
CA LEU A 26 -15.37 -8.25 28.38
C LEU A 26 -15.72 -8.02 29.86
N THR A 27 -14.85 -7.30 30.58
CA THR A 27 -15.18 -6.67 31.87
C THR A 27 -15.59 -5.23 31.61
N THR A 28 -16.87 -4.92 31.82
CA THR A 28 -17.42 -3.56 31.87
C THR A 28 -17.17 -2.96 33.27
N PRO A 29 -16.81 -1.66 33.38
CA PRO A 29 -16.90 -0.94 34.64
C PRO A 29 -18.32 -0.39 34.85
N ASP A 30 -18.91 -0.67 36.00
CA ASP A 30 -20.15 -0.02 36.47
C ASP A 30 -19.84 1.37 37.07
N PRO A 31 -20.65 2.40 36.78
CA PRO A 31 -20.56 3.72 37.38
C PRO A 31 -21.73 3.96 38.35
N HIS A 32 -21.54 3.75 39.65
CA HIS A 32 -22.39 4.32 40.69
C HIS A 32 -21.58 4.48 41.98
N ASP A 33 -21.21 5.72 42.29
CA ASP A 33 -21.64 6.37 43.54
C ASP A 33 -21.34 7.87 43.48
N ALA A 34 -22.41 8.62 43.69
CA ALA A 34 -22.44 10.06 43.71
C ALA A 34 -22.30 10.58 45.15
N ALA A 35 -21.86 11.84 45.22
CA ALA A 35 -22.03 12.79 46.31
C ALA A 35 -21.21 12.56 47.59
N GLU A 36 -20.34 13.52 47.91
CA GLU A 36 -20.78 14.61 48.77
C GLU A 36 -19.95 15.87 48.57
N ALA A 37 -20.65 17.01 48.61
CA ALA A 37 -20.15 18.36 48.45
C ALA A 37 -19.54 18.87 49.76
N SER A 38 -18.53 19.75 49.66
CA SER A 38 -18.36 20.94 50.51
C SER A 38 -17.16 21.76 50.06
N ALA A 39 -17.42 22.90 49.42
CA ALA A 39 -16.55 24.08 49.48
C ALA A 39 -16.87 24.84 50.79
N PRO A 40 -16.23 25.99 51.14
CA PRO A 40 -15.11 26.69 50.51
C PRO A 40 -14.01 27.09 51.51
N GLN A 41 -12.86 27.60 51.04
CA GLN A 41 -12.26 28.80 51.66
C GLN A 41 -11.15 29.41 50.81
N SER A 42 -11.31 30.70 50.62
CA SER A 42 -10.46 31.68 49.97
C SER A 42 -9.24 32.04 50.83
N ARG A 43 -8.06 32.15 50.21
CA ARG A 43 -7.09 33.22 50.56
C ARG A 43 -6.04 33.41 49.46
N SER A 44 -6.13 34.58 48.84
CA SER A 44 -5.08 35.26 48.10
C SER A 44 -3.79 35.32 48.90
N LEU A 45 -2.64 35.04 48.27
CA LEU A 45 -1.41 35.81 48.47
C LEU A 45 -0.56 35.81 47.19
N ARG A 46 -0.48 36.98 46.59
CA ARG A 46 0.50 37.43 45.62
C ARG A 46 1.90 37.35 46.25
N SER A 47 2.87 36.72 45.59
CA SER A 47 4.29 36.99 45.85
C SER A 47 5.10 36.89 44.57
N SER A 48 5.47 38.07 44.08
CA SER A 48 6.59 38.31 43.18
C SER A 48 7.91 38.00 43.89
N SER A 49 8.77 37.19 43.28
CA SER A 49 10.22 37.30 43.52
C SER A 49 10.98 37.08 42.23
N ARG A 50 11.54 38.18 41.72
CA ARG A 50 12.74 38.18 40.89
C ARG A 50 13.86 37.54 41.69
N ALA A 51 14.57 36.60 41.10
CA ALA A 51 15.95 36.31 41.47
C ALA A 51 16.73 36.00 40.20
N SER A 52 17.40 37.05 39.72
CA SER A 52 18.41 37.01 38.68
C SER A 52 19.57 36.13 39.18
N TYR A 53 19.76 34.97 38.58
CA TYR A 53 21.05 34.29 38.60
C TYR A 53 21.72 34.55 37.26
N ALA A 54 22.51 35.62 37.22
CA ALA A 54 23.57 35.77 36.24
C ALA A 54 24.67 34.78 36.62
N ALA A 55 24.84 33.74 35.81
CA ALA A 55 26.01 32.89 35.82
C ALA A 55 26.60 32.92 34.41
N ASP A 56 27.80 33.48 34.34
CA ASP A 56 28.68 33.53 33.20
C ASP A 56 28.81 32.17 32.53
N HIS A 57 28.34 32.07 31.29
CA HIS A 57 28.83 31.09 30.35
C HIS A 57 29.46 31.81 29.17
N ALA A 58 30.80 31.79 29.19
CA ALA A 58 31.67 32.23 28.13
C ALA A 58 31.18 31.72 26.77
N THR A 59 31.02 32.66 25.85
CA THR A 59 30.64 32.47 24.46
C THR A 59 31.76 31.75 23.70
N ALA A 60 31.76 30.42 23.76
CA ALA A 60 32.38 29.62 22.73
C ALA A 60 31.53 29.74 21.46
N THR A 61 31.90 30.65 20.57
CA THR A 61 31.31 30.86 19.24
C THR A 61 31.62 29.64 18.36
N THR A 62 31.05 28.48 18.70
CA THR A 62 30.88 27.40 17.75
C THR A 62 29.92 27.95 16.69
N LYS A 63 30.45 28.13 15.48
CA LYS A 63 29.70 28.44 14.27
C LYS A 63 28.69 27.31 14.08
N ARG A 64 27.53 27.43 14.74
CA ARG A 64 26.44 26.48 14.68
C ARG A 64 25.91 26.58 13.26
N SER A 65 26.40 25.68 12.40
CA SER A 65 25.86 25.48 11.06
C SER A 65 24.36 25.33 11.24
N ARG A 66 23.61 26.33 10.76
CA ARG A 66 22.15 26.28 10.72
C ARG A 66 21.78 24.97 10.02
N PRO A 67 20.88 24.15 10.59
CA PRO A 67 20.37 23.01 9.86
C PRO A 67 19.77 23.54 8.55
N ASP A 68 20.18 22.94 7.44
CA ASP A 68 19.64 23.22 6.11
C ASP A 68 18.18 22.72 6.08
N THR A 69 17.26 23.51 6.63
CA THR A 69 15.85 23.11 6.81
C THR A 69 15.00 23.27 5.55
N GLY A 70 15.61 23.54 4.39
CA GLY A 70 14.90 23.78 3.13
C GLY A 70 15.24 22.84 1.98
N ARG A 71 16.24 21.97 2.14
CA ARG A 71 16.71 21.12 1.05
C ARG A 71 15.89 19.84 0.93
N SER A 72 15.34 19.60 -0.26
CA SER A 72 14.75 18.30 -0.60
C SER A 72 15.84 17.21 -0.63
N PRO A 73 15.58 16.01 -0.08
CA PRO A 73 16.53 14.91 -0.11
C PRO A 73 16.94 14.55 -1.54
N THR A 74 18.23 14.35 -1.75
CA THR A 74 18.77 13.86 -3.02
C THR A 74 18.35 12.41 -3.29
N ALA A 75 18.41 11.97 -4.55
CA ALA A 75 18.12 10.57 -4.91
C ALA A 75 18.98 9.58 -4.10
N ALA A 76 20.28 9.85 -3.93
CA ALA A 76 21.17 9.01 -3.15
C ALA A 76 20.77 8.92 -1.66
N GLU A 77 20.32 10.03 -1.08
CA GLU A 77 19.82 10.04 0.31
C GLU A 77 18.51 9.27 0.45
N LYS A 78 17.59 9.39 -0.52
CA LYS A 78 16.36 8.61 -0.57
C LYS A 78 16.66 7.11 -0.62
N LEU A 79 17.60 6.66 -1.46
CA LEU A 79 17.98 5.25 -1.55
C LEU A 79 18.66 4.73 -0.27
N LYS A 80 19.51 5.55 0.38
CA LYS A 80 20.07 5.22 1.69
C LYS A 80 19.00 5.10 2.77
N ARG A 81 18.00 5.99 2.75
CA ARG A 81 16.85 5.93 3.66
C ARG A 81 16.06 4.64 3.45
N LEU A 82 15.75 4.27 2.20
CA LEU A 82 15.08 3.00 1.89
C LEU A 82 15.85 1.80 2.44
N GLU A 83 17.17 1.75 2.22
CA GLU A 83 17.99 0.66 2.76
C GLU A 83 17.94 0.57 4.29
N SER A 84 17.97 1.71 4.99
CA SER A 84 17.82 1.74 6.45
C SER A 84 16.47 1.19 6.91
N ILE A 85 15.38 1.51 6.18
CA ILE A 85 14.03 1.03 6.46
C ILE A 85 13.98 -0.49 6.29
N VAL A 86 14.46 -0.99 5.15
CA VAL A 86 14.42 -2.43 4.78
C VAL A 86 15.24 -3.30 5.74
N ARG A 87 16.30 -2.76 6.33
CA ARG A 87 17.13 -3.45 7.34
C ARG A 87 16.50 -3.46 8.75
N GLY A 88 15.42 -2.70 8.98
CA GLY A 88 14.74 -2.66 10.27
C GLY A 88 14.15 -4.01 10.68
N ALA A 89 14.39 -4.44 11.92
CA ALA A 89 13.96 -5.74 12.42
C ALA A 89 12.44 -5.84 12.65
N ASN A 90 11.83 -4.78 13.20
CA ASN A 90 10.39 -4.75 13.45
C ASN A 90 9.61 -4.48 12.16
N ALA A 91 8.67 -5.36 11.81
CA ALA A 91 7.89 -5.25 10.57
C ALA A 91 6.90 -4.08 10.56
N LEU A 92 6.28 -3.77 11.70
CA LEU A 92 5.29 -2.71 11.80
C LEU A 92 5.97 -1.33 11.64
N ASP A 93 7.09 -1.12 12.31
CA ASP A 93 7.86 0.11 12.21
C ASP A 93 8.46 0.29 10.82
N ARG A 94 8.95 -0.80 10.22
CA ARG A 94 9.41 -0.81 8.83
C ARG A 94 8.31 -0.39 7.86
N ASN A 95 7.11 -0.95 7.97
CA ASN A 95 5.98 -0.60 7.11
C ASN A 95 5.55 0.86 7.26
N ARG A 96 5.47 1.38 8.49
CA ARG A 96 5.19 2.80 8.74
C ARG A 96 6.24 3.70 8.13
N ALA A 97 7.52 3.36 8.29
CA ALA A 97 8.62 4.13 7.73
C ALA A 97 8.65 4.05 6.19
N LEU A 98 8.29 2.91 5.61
CA LEU A 98 8.17 2.70 4.17
C LEU A 98 7.03 3.53 3.57
N LEU A 99 5.86 3.60 4.22
CA LEU A 99 4.78 4.50 3.81
C LEU A 99 5.24 5.97 3.82
N ALA A 100 5.84 6.41 4.91
CA ALA A 100 6.41 7.76 5.01
C ALA A 100 7.59 8.01 4.06
N TYR A 101 8.15 6.97 3.46
CA TYR A 101 9.14 7.07 2.38
C TYR A 101 8.45 7.22 1.03
N ILE A 102 7.44 6.40 0.75
CA ILE A 102 6.62 6.45 -0.46
C ILE A 102 5.99 7.84 -0.63
N ASP A 103 5.46 8.43 0.45
CA ASP A 103 4.84 9.77 0.43
C ASP A 103 5.79 10.89 0.00
N GLN A 104 7.11 10.64 0.00
CA GLN A 104 8.15 11.60 -0.39
C GLN A 104 8.74 11.35 -1.78
N LEU A 105 8.28 10.31 -2.48
CA LEU A 105 8.77 9.96 -3.81
C LEU A 105 8.07 10.79 -4.88
N ALA A 106 8.87 11.31 -5.82
CA ALA A 106 8.34 11.75 -7.10
C ALA A 106 8.14 10.53 -8.01
N PRO A 107 7.27 10.61 -9.05
CA PRO A 107 7.06 9.51 -10.01
C PRO A 107 8.37 8.95 -10.60
N ALA A 108 9.34 9.82 -10.89
CA ALA A 108 10.64 9.42 -11.44
C ALA A 108 11.56 8.69 -10.44
N ASP A 109 11.29 8.76 -9.13
CA ASP A 109 12.11 8.09 -8.11
C ASP A 109 11.75 6.62 -7.92
N PHE A 110 10.53 6.20 -8.29
CA PHE A 110 10.00 4.86 -7.99
C PHE A 110 10.84 3.73 -8.58
N GLN A 111 11.30 3.88 -9.82
CA GLN A 111 12.10 2.85 -10.48
C GLN A 111 13.38 2.54 -9.69
N ALA A 112 14.15 3.58 -9.35
CA ALA A 112 15.39 3.42 -8.59
C ALA A 112 15.13 2.89 -7.17
N ALA A 113 14.03 3.29 -6.54
CA ALA A 113 13.62 2.77 -5.24
C ALA A 113 13.31 1.27 -5.31
N ILE A 114 12.57 0.83 -6.33
CA ILE A 114 12.20 -0.57 -6.54
C ILE A 114 13.42 -1.42 -6.92
N ASP A 115 14.30 -0.93 -7.79
CA ASP A 115 15.58 -1.59 -8.09
C ASP A 115 16.37 -1.84 -6.80
N LYS A 116 16.57 -0.79 -6.01
CA LYS A 116 17.27 -0.88 -4.73
C LYS A 116 16.58 -1.84 -3.76
N PHE A 117 15.24 -1.83 -3.68
CA PHE A 117 14.49 -2.75 -2.82
C PHE A 117 14.72 -4.21 -3.24
N ARG A 118 14.69 -4.50 -4.54
CA ARG A 118 14.93 -5.84 -5.09
C ARG A 118 16.36 -6.32 -4.85
N ASP A 119 17.34 -5.44 -5.00
CA ASP A 119 18.76 -5.75 -4.71
C ASP A 119 19.00 -6.12 -3.24
N LEU A 120 18.21 -5.56 -2.32
CA LEU A 120 18.25 -5.91 -0.90
C LEU A 120 17.63 -7.28 -0.58
N GLY A 121 17.02 -7.93 -1.59
CA GLY A 121 16.44 -9.27 -1.53
C GLY A 121 14.93 -9.26 -1.26
N ILE A 122 14.17 -9.82 -2.21
CA ILE A 122 12.75 -10.13 -2.06
C ILE A 122 12.60 -11.48 -1.36
N THR A 123 12.19 -11.46 -0.10
CA THR A 123 11.78 -12.64 0.68
C THR A 123 10.25 -12.68 0.78
N ASP A 124 9.66 -13.82 1.14
CA ASP A 124 8.21 -13.93 1.35
C ASP A 124 7.70 -12.89 2.36
N SER A 125 8.46 -12.66 3.43
CA SER A 125 8.16 -11.64 4.46
C SER A 125 8.23 -10.20 3.94
N ARG A 126 8.91 -9.96 2.82
CA ARG A 126 9.10 -8.63 2.20
C ARG A 126 8.23 -8.43 0.96
N LEU A 127 7.48 -9.46 0.56
CA LEU A 127 6.62 -9.38 -0.63
C LEU A 127 5.51 -8.34 -0.45
N SER A 128 5.01 -8.15 0.78
CA SER A 128 4.02 -7.12 1.11
C SER A 128 4.57 -5.69 0.94
N GLU A 129 5.80 -5.45 1.38
CA GLU A 129 6.50 -4.17 1.20
C GLU A 129 6.78 -3.87 -0.28
N TYR A 130 7.17 -4.90 -1.03
CA TYR A 130 7.33 -4.81 -2.48
C TYR A 130 6.00 -4.47 -3.17
N ALA A 131 4.92 -5.15 -2.78
CA ALA A 131 3.57 -4.86 -3.29
C ALA A 131 3.16 -3.42 -3.01
N MET A 132 3.53 -2.87 -1.85
CA MET A 132 3.20 -1.51 -1.44
C MET A 132 3.91 -0.47 -2.34
N LEU A 133 5.19 -0.69 -2.65
CA LEU A 133 5.95 0.14 -3.59
C LEU A 133 5.35 0.07 -5.01
N LEU A 134 5.03 -1.13 -5.49
CA LEU A 134 4.41 -1.33 -6.81
C LEU A 134 3.02 -0.69 -6.90
N THR A 135 2.21 -0.82 -5.85
CA THR A 135 0.88 -0.19 -5.75
C THR A 135 1.01 1.32 -5.83
N ALA A 136 1.92 1.91 -5.06
CA ALA A 136 2.12 3.36 -5.07
C ALA A 136 2.64 3.86 -6.44
N TRP A 137 3.57 3.13 -7.08
CA TRP A 137 4.02 3.48 -8.42
C TRP A 137 2.86 3.39 -9.43
N SER A 138 2.05 2.34 -9.35
CA SER A 138 0.89 2.16 -10.22
C SER A 138 -0.15 3.27 -10.09
N GLN A 139 -0.29 3.89 -8.91
CA GLN A 139 -1.24 4.98 -8.71
C GLN A 139 -0.80 6.28 -9.41
N VAL A 140 0.51 6.47 -9.61
CA VAL A 140 1.05 7.70 -10.19
C VAL A 140 1.48 7.55 -11.65
N ASP A 141 1.97 6.38 -12.04
CA ASP A 141 2.40 6.07 -13.42
C ASP A 141 2.31 4.55 -13.69
N PRO A 142 1.09 4.03 -13.95
CA PRO A 142 0.89 2.60 -14.18
C PRO A 142 1.58 2.10 -15.45
N THR A 143 1.70 2.93 -16.47
CA THR A 143 2.33 2.55 -17.76
C THR A 143 3.81 2.29 -17.62
N THR A 144 4.55 3.18 -16.95
CA THR A 144 5.99 2.98 -16.71
C THR A 144 6.22 1.83 -15.73
N ALA A 145 5.37 1.70 -14.69
CA ALA A 145 5.44 0.58 -13.76
C ALA A 145 5.25 -0.77 -14.47
N LEU A 146 4.31 -0.89 -15.42
CA LEU A 146 4.09 -2.12 -16.19
C LEU A 146 5.26 -2.45 -17.11
N ALA A 147 5.77 -1.45 -17.83
CA ALA A 147 6.95 -1.63 -18.68
C ALA A 147 8.15 -2.12 -17.84
N TYR A 148 8.35 -1.55 -16.66
CA TYR A 148 9.35 -2.02 -15.72
C TYR A 148 9.12 -3.46 -15.29
N ALA A 149 7.89 -3.81 -14.87
CA ALA A 149 7.57 -5.15 -14.39
C ALA A 149 7.79 -6.22 -15.47
N GLN A 150 7.38 -5.94 -16.71
CA GLN A 150 7.58 -6.83 -17.86
C GLN A 150 9.07 -7.05 -18.18
N ALA A 151 9.89 -5.99 -18.09
CA ALA A 151 11.31 -6.08 -18.40
C ALA A 151 12.15 -6.72 -17.28
N ASN A 152 11.76 -6.52 -16.02
CA ASN A 152 12.65 -6.78 -14.88
C ASN A 152 12.19 -7.92 -13.96
N THR A 153 10.95 -8.40 -14.09
CA THR A 153 10.39 -9.44 -13.22
C THR A 153 10.00 -10.67 -14.03
N ARG A 154 10.20 -11.86 -13.44
CA ARG A 154 9.83 -13.13 -14.06
C ARG A 154 8.51 -13.69 -13.52
N SER A 155 8.22 -13.42 -12.24
CA SER A 155 6.93 -13.77 -11.66
C SER A 155 5.88 -12.78 -12.13
N GLY A 156 4.70 -13.25 -12.53
CA GLY A 156 3.56 -12.38 -12.88
C GLY A 156 3.04 -11.54 -11.72
N PHE A 157 3.66 -11.63 -10.54
CA PHE A 157 3.29 -10.90 -9.33
C PHE A 157 3.27 -9.39 -9.55
N ALA A 158 4.39 -8.80 -10.02
CA ALA A 158 4.48 -7.34 -10.15
C ALA A 158 3.46 -6.81 -11.16
N THR A 159 3.38 -7.42 -12.33
CA THR A 159 2.38 -7.10 -13.36
C THR A 159 0.95 -7.25 -12.82
N SER A 160 0.65 -8.33 -12.10
CA SER A 160 -0.67 -8.54 -11.51
C SER A 160 -1.01 -7.50 -10.46
N THR A 161 -0.06 -7.11 -9.60
CA THR A 161 -0.27 -6.06 -8.59
C THR A 161 -0.58 -4.74 -9.28
N ILE A 162 0.25 -4.31 -10.23
CA ILE A 162 0.08 -3.04 -10.94
C ILE A 162 -1.24 -3.01 -11.72
N LEU A 163 -1.56 -4.06 -12.49
CA LEU A 163 -2.84 -4.11 -13.24
C LEU A 163 -4.05 -4.09 -12.30
N SER A 164 -3.96 -4.77 -11.15
CA SER A 164 -5.05 -4.74 -10.18
C SER A 164 -5.24 -3.34 -9.60
N THR A 165 -4.14 -2.67 -9.24
CA THR A 165 -4.19 -1.29 -8.73
C THR A 165 -4.72 -0.33 -9.78
N TRP A 166 -4.23 -0.41 -11.02
CA TRP A 166 -4.69 0.45 -12.10
C TRP A 166 -6.16 0.21 -12.44
N ALA A 167 -6.61 -1.04 -12.49
CA ALA A 167 -8.01 -1.36 -12.74
C ALA A 167 -8.97 -0.87 -11.64
N ALA A 168 -8.49 -0.75 -10.40
CA ALA A 168 -9.28 -0.20 -9.31
C ALA A 168 -9.54 1.31 -9.47
N THR A 169 -8.65 2.04 -10.16
CA THR A 169 -8.76 3.50 -10.35
C THR A 169 -9.25 3.89 -11.73
N ASP A 170 -8.80 3.21 -12.78
CA ASP A 170 -9.16 3.43 -14.19
C ASP A 170 -9.24 2.09 -14.92
N PRO A 171 -10.35 1.36 -14.76
CA PRO A 171 -10.54 0.06 -15.39
C PRO A 171 -10.57 0.10 -16.91
N ASP A 172 -11.10 1.16 -17.52
CA ASP A 172 -11.15 1.27 -18.99
C ASP A 172 -9.73 1.39 -19.57
N ALA A 173 -8.87 2.20 -18.95
CA ALA A 173 -7.48 2.31 -19.37
C ALA A 173 -6.70 1.01 -19.15
N ALA A 174 -6.91 0.32 -18.02
CA ALA A 174 -6.29 -0.96 -17.75
C ALA A 174 -6.69 -2.03 -18.78
N ILE A 175 -7.98 -2.10 -19.16
CA ILE A 175 -8.49 -3.02 -20.19
C ILE A 175 -7.87 -2.71 -21.55
N ARG A 176 -7.89 -1.43 -21.98
CA ARG A 176 -7.28 -1.03 -23.26
C ARG A 176 -5.80 -1.39 -23.32
N TRP A 177 -5.07 -1.17 -22.23
CA TRP A 177 -3.66 -1.57 -22.17
C TRP A 177 -3.51 -3.08 -22.27
N ALA A 178 -4.31 -3.86 -21.53
CA ALA A 178 -4.26 -5.31 -21.57
C ALA A 178 -4.50 -5.84 -22.99
N GLU A 179 -5.51 -5.34 -23.68
CA GLU A 179 -5.85 -5.69 -25.07
C GLU A 179 -4.71 -5.33 -26.03
N ALA A 180 -4.12 -4.15 -25.89
CA ALA A 180 -3.03 -3.69 -26.75
C ALA A 180 -1.70 -4.44 -26.53
N ASN A 181 -1.50 -5.05 -25.35
CA ASN A 181 -0.23 -5.68 -24.96
C ASN A 181 -0.25 -7.20 -25.00
N HIS A 182 -1.35 -7.83 -25.43
CA HIS A 182 -1.41 -9.26 -25.67
C HIS A 182 -1.39 -9.55 -27.16
N THR A 183 -0.47 -10.43 -27.57
CA THR A 183 -0.39 -10.91 -28.95
C THR A 183 -0.66 -12.40 -28.95
N GLY A 184 -1.74 -12.82 -29.61
CA GLY A 184 -2.14 -14.22 -29.65
C GLY A 184 -3.66 -14.39 -29.69
N THR A 185 -4.09 -15.59 -30.06
CA THR A 185 -5.50 -15.98 -30.06
C THR A 185 -5.96 -16.58 -28.72
N ASP A 186 -5.01 -16.87 -27.83
CA ASP A 186 -5.29 -17.41 -26.50
C ASP A 186 -5.86 -16.34 -25.57
N ALA A 187 -6.44 -16.78 -24.45
CA ALA A 187 -6.97 -15.88 -23.44
C ALA A 187 -5.91 -14.88 -22.96
N ASN A 188 -6.28 -13.59 -22.93
CA ASN A 188 -5.37 -12.53 -22.52
C ASN A 188 -5.07 -12.64 -21.01
N PRO A 189 -3.82 -12.96 -20.60
CA PRO A 189 -3.48 -13.19 -19.20
C PRO A 189 -3.58 -11.92 -18.35
N TYR A 190 -3.50 -10.73 -18.97
CA TYR A 190 -3.60 -9.44 -18.28
C TYR A 190 -5.05 -9.12 -17.88
N LEU A 191 -6.04 -9.58 -18.66
CA LEU A 191 -7.45 -9.38 -18.35
C LEU A 191 -7.90 -10.18 -17.11
N ALA A 192 -7.31 -11.35 -16.85
CA ALA A 192 -7.71 -12.19 -15.72
C ALA A 192 -7.59 -11.45 -14.37
N GLY A 193 -6.48 -10.72 -14.16
CA GLY A 193 -6.27 -9.92 -12.95
C GLY A 193 -7.22 -8.73 -12.85
N ILE A 194 -7.48 -8.05 -13.97
CA ILE A 194 -8.42 -6.92 -14.05
C ILE A 194 -9.84 -7.37 -13.72
N ILE A 195 -10.31 -8.46 -14.32
CA ILE A 195 -11.67 -9.00 -14.11
C ILE A 195 -11.87 -9.36 -12.65
N ARG A 196 -10.88 -10.00 -12.02
CA ARG A 196 -10.93 -10.33 -10.58
C ARG A 196 -11.09 -9.08 -9.72
N THR A 197 -10.35 -8.02 -10.02
CA THR A 197 -10.47 -6.75 -9.29
C THR A 197 -11.85 -6.14 -9.49
N LEU A 198 -12.34 -6.08 -10.73
CA LEU A 198 -13.65 -5.47 -11.03
C LEU A 198 -14.81 -6.21 -10.36
N GLY A 199 -14.79 -7.55 -10.38
CA GLY A 199 -15.81 -8.35 -9.70
C GLY A 199 -15.77 -8.23 -8.17
N ALA A 200 -14.59 -7.96 -7.58
CA ALA A 200 -14.48 -7.71 -6.15
C ALA A 200 -14.96 -6.31 -5.74
N SER A 201 -14.75 -5.30 -6.60
CA SER A 201 -15.20 -3.93 -6.37
C SER A 201 -16.71 -3.75 -6.58
N ASP A 202 -17.30 -4.53 -7.48
CA ASP A 202 -18.73 -4.49 -7.81
C ASP A 202 -19.25 -5.91 -8.10
N PRO A 203 -19.69 -6.66 -7.07
CA PRO A 203 -20.12 -8.05 -7.22
C PRO A 203 -21.41 -8.20 -8.04
N ALA A 204 -22.16 -7.11 -8.27
CA ALA A 204 -23.34 -7.11 -9.11
C ALA A 204 -23.02 -6.84 -10.60
N ARG A 205 -21.77 -6.47 -10.92
CA ARG A 205 -21.34 -6.17 -12.29
C ARG A 205 -21.15 -7.44 -13.11
N PRO A 206 -21.85 -7.60 -14.24
CA PRO A 206 -21.58 -8.69 -15.16
C PRO A 206 -20.16 -8.58 -15.76
N PRO A 207 -19.44 -9.70 -15.97
CA PRO A 207 -18.02 -9.72 -16.36
C PRO A 207 -17.72 -9.16 -17.77
N ASN A 208 -18.74 -8.79 -18.55
CA ASN A 208 -18.64 -8.30 -19.93
C ASN A 208 -19.03 -6.82 -20.10
N CYS A 209 -19.19 -6.06 -19.00
CA CYS A 209 -19.61 -4.66 -19.05
C CYS A 209 -18.41 -3.70 -18.96
N SER A 210 -18.34 -2.71 -19.85
CA SER A 210 -17.33 -1.64 -19.77
C SER A 210 -17.68 -0.61 -18.66
N PRO A 211 -16.68 -0.10 -17.93
CA PRO A 211 -16.82 0.93 -16.90
C PRO A 211 -17.49 2.25 -17.35
N ALA A 212 -17.44 2.60 -18.64
CA ALA A 212 -18.10 3.78 -19.22
C ALA A 212 -19.62 3.84 -18.94
N CYS A 213 -20.23 2.72 -18.55
CA CYS A 213 -21.64 2.63 -18.21
C CYS A 213 -22.03 3.35 -16.91
N HIS A 214 -21.09 3.63 -16.00
CA HIS A 214 -21.38 4.30 -14.73
C HIS A 214 -21.39 5.83 -14.82
N ALA A 215 -20.83 6.43 -15.88
CA ALA A 215 -20.69 7.89 -15.98
C ALA A 215 -22.02 8.64 -16.28
N VAL A 216 -23.13 7.93 -16.51
CA VAL A 216 -24.42 8.52 -16.92
C VAL A 216 -25.56 8.32 -15.90
N THR A 217 -25.34 7.64 -14.77
CA THR A 217 -26.45 7.34 -13.85
C THR A 217 -26.69 8.45 -12.84
N ASN A 218 -27.33 9.55 -13.29
CA ASN A 218 -28.18 10.32 -12.41
C ASN A 218 -29.42 9.46 -12.07
N ALA A 219 -29.71 9.32 -10.79
CA ALA A 219 -30.58 8.30 -10.22
C ALA A 219 -32.04 8.42 -10.71
N ALA A 220 -32.51 7.54 -11.63
CA ALA A 220 -33.94 7.27 -11.85
C ALA A 220 -34.32 6.19 -12.89
N LYS A 221 -33.42 5.35 -13.46
CA LYS A 221 -33.85 4.35 -14.49
C LYS A 221 -33.27 2.94 -14.32
N PRO A 222 -34.10 1.89 -14.57
CA PRO A 222 -33.69 0.50 -14.42
C PRO A 222 -32.64 0.12 -15.48
N TRP A 223 -31.72 -0.72 -15.04
CA TRP A 223 -30.60 -1.29 -15.77
C TRP A 223 -31.05 -1.98 -17.07
N THR A 224 -30.75 -1.41 -18.24
CA THR A 224 -30.70 -2.13 -19.55
C THR A 224 -30.14 -1.20 -20.66
N PRO A 225 -29.31 -1.68 -21.62
CA PRO A 225 -28.24 -2.66 -21.52
C PRO A 225 -26.92 -2.04 -22.03
N CYS A 226 -25.96 -1.89 -21.14
CA CYS A 226 -24.62 -1.39 -21.46
C CYS A 226 -23.60 -2.55 -21.55
N CYS A 227 -24.14 -3.78 -21.50
CA CYS A 227 -23.46 -5.05 -21.61
C CYS A 227 -24.11 -5.81 -22.75
N PRO A 228 -23.34 -6.43 -23.65
CA PRO A 228 -23.92 -7.22 -24.73
C PRO A 228 -24.73 -8.36 -24.14
N THR A 229 -26.01 -8.42 -24.51
CA THR A 229 -26.82 -9.62 -24.33
C THR A 229 -26.33 -10.64 -25.36
N SER A 230 -25.80 -11.76 -24.87
CA SER A 230 -25.55 -12.96 -25.67
C SER A 230 -26.79 -13.43 -26.42
#